data_AF-A0AAU2KDH4-F1
#
_entry.id   AF-A0AAU2KDH4-F1
#
_cell.length_a   1.000
_cell.length_b   1.000
_cell.length_c   1.000
_cell.angle_alpha   90.00
_cell.angle_beta   90.00
_cell.angle_gamma   90.00
#
_symmetry.space_group_name_H-M   'P 1'
#
loop_
_entity.id
_entity.type
_entity.pdbx_description
1 polymer ?
#
loop_
_entity_poly.entity_id
_entity_poly.type
_entity_poly.pdbx_seq_one_letter_code
_entity_poly.pdbx_strand_id
1 'polypeptide(L)'
;MTPRLRIGGDEVWVALTAPEQPSDGWRVTADWGSEFTADFEAYVEAEEVSAFAELLLARTGAAEPEAFRAEVSEGRGNPLRLAVIPVDGGEALAFVVRLTPMGHDETNHLDMEIGPVPLDGLRAELEQFRKDLA
;
A
#
# COMPACT_ATOMS: atom_id res chain seq x y z
N MET A 1 -2.07 8.05 -17.96
CA MET A 1 -2.72 7.44 -16.79
C MET A 1 -1.93 7.88 -15.58
N THR A 2 -2.60 8.22 -14.49
CA THR A 2 -1.95 8.60 -13.23
C THR A 2 -1.43 7.34 -12.54
N PRO A 3 -0.13 7.26 -12.17
CA PRO A 3 0.42 6.09 -11.49
C PRO A 3 -0.38 5.74 -10.24
N ARG A 4 -0.67 4.44 -10.06
CA ARG A 4 -1.43 3.93 -8.93
C ARG A 4 -0.87 2.58 -8.50
N LEU A 5 -0.64 2.42 -7.21
CA LEU A 5 -0.36 1.13 -6.59
C LEU A 5 -1.61 0.68 -5.84
N ARG A 6 -2.21 -0.44 -6.25
CA ARG A 6 -3.34 -1.06 -5.52
C ARG A 6 -2.90 -2.36 -4.87
N ILE A 7 -3.30 -2.56 -3.61
CA ILE A 7 -3.14 -3.82 -2.88
C ILE A 7 -4.52 -4.33 -2.50
N GLY A 8 -4.84 -5.56 -2.86
CA GLY A 8 -6.14 -6.20 -2.60
C GLY A 8 -6.97 -6.44 -3.85
N GLY A 9 -8.10 -7.13 -3.64
CA GLY A 9 -9.04 -7.50 -4.70
C GLY A 9 -10.10 -6.44 -4.95
N ASP A 10 -11.25 -6.84 -5.50
CA ASP A 10 -12.36 -5.92 -5.76
C ASP A 10 -13.13 -5.56 -4.49
N GLU A 11 -13.28 -6.51 -3.57
CA GLU A 11 -14.07 -6.34 -2.34
C GLU A 11 -13.32 -5.58 -1.24
N VAL A 12 -12.01 -5.81 -1.10
CA VAL A 12 -11.21 -5.17 -0.05
C VAL A 12 -9.87 -4.75 -0.62
N TRP A 13 -9.55 -3.46 -0.51
CA TRP A 13 -8.34 -2.92 -1.08
C TRP A 13 -7.90 -1.60 -0.45
N VAL A 14 -6.61 -1.30 -0.65
CA VAL A 14 -6.01 0.02 -0.43
C VAL A 14 -5.24 0.43 -1.69
N ALA A 15 -5.21 1.72 -1.99
CA ALA A 15 -4.41 2.24 -3.09
C ALA A 15 -3.73 3.58 -2.76
N LEU A 16 -2.52 3.72 -3.28
CA LEU A 16 -1.78 4.97 -3.37
C LEU A 16 -1.86 5.45 -4.82
N THR A 17 -2.40 6.65 -5.03
CA THR A 17 -2.50 7.26 -6.36
C THR A 17 -1.65 8.51 -6.39
N ALA A 18 -0.79 8.61 -7.41
CA ALA A 18 0.02 9.80 -7.61
C ALA A 18 -0.88 11.03 -7.80
N PRO A 19 -0.43 12.22 -7.39
CA PRO A 19 -1.18 13.44 -7.65
C PRO A 19 -1.19 13.80 -9.15
N GLU A 20 -2.20 14.56 -9.59
CA GLU A 20 -2.21 15.10 -10.95
C GLU A 20 -1.18 16.23 -11.13
N GLN A 21 -0.91 16.99 -10.06
CA GLN A 21 0.10 18.04 -10.02
C GLN A 21 1.13 17.74 -8.93
N PRO A 22 2.43 17.98 -9.14
CA PRO A 22 3.46 17.70 -8.14
C PRO A 22 3.30 18.44 -6.81
N SER A 23 2.50 19.51 -6.77
CA SER A 23 2.20 20.26 -5.54
C SER A 23 1.13 19.62 -4.67
N ASP A 24 0.38 18.65 -5.20
CA ASP A 24 -0.72 18.01 -4.50
C ASP A 24 -0.20 16.76 -3.77
N GLY A 25 -0.86 16.39 -2.66
CA GLY A 25 -0.52 15.17 -1.94
C GLY A 25 -0.89 13.91 -2.71
N TRP A 26 -0.17 12.82 -2.46
CA TRP A 26 -0.59 11.50 -2.91
C TRP A 26 -1.93 11.13 -2.30
N ARG A 27 -2.81 10.51 -3.09
CA ARG A 27 -4.14 10.14 -2.60
C ARG A 27 -4.13 8.72 -2.06
N VAL A 28 -4.47 8.56 -0.79
CA VAL A 28 -4.71 7.26 -0.15
C VAL A 28 -6.21 6.97 -0.22
N THR A 29 -6.55 5.85 -0.85
CA THR A 29 -7.94 5.37 -0.92
C THR A 29 -8.03 3.96 -0.41
N ALA A 30 -9.11 3.62 0.29
CA ALA A 30 -9.39 2.27 0.72
C ALA A 30 -10.89 2.01 0.72
N ASP A 31 -11.24 0.75 0.52
CA ASP A 31 -12.61 0.26 0.52
C ASP A 31 -12.64 -1.15 1.11
N TRP A 32 -13.62 -1.37 1.99
CA TRP A 32 -13.98 -2.68 2.51
C TRP A 32 -15.47 -2.90 2.25
N GLY A 33 -15.77 -3.66 1.21
CA GLY A 33 -17.12 -4.04 0.81
C GLY A 33 -18.05 -2.87 0.52
N SER A 34 -17.51 -1.69 0.20
CA SER A 34 -18.24 -0.41 0.09
C SER A 34 -18.96 0.06 1.37
N GLU A 35 -18.78 -0.66 2.48
CA GLU A 35 -19.35 -0.33 3.79
C GLU A 35 -18.42 0.60 4.57
N PHE A 36 -17.11 0.41 4.42
CA PHE A 36 -16.10 1.28 5.03
C PHE A 36 -15.11 1.76 3.98
N THR A 37 -15.09 3.07 3.76
CA THR A 37 -14.19 3.72 2.81
C THR A 37 -13.32 4.76 3.50
N ALA A 38 -12.11 4.93 2.98
CA ALA A 38 -11.23 6.03 3.34
C ALA A 38 -10.74 6.70 2.06
N ASP A 39 -10.66 8.02 2.10
CA ASP A 39 -10.21 8.83 0.99
C ASP A 39 -9.60 10.13 1.52
N PHE A 40 -8.28 10.23 1.48
CA PHE A 40 -7.56 11.39 2.00
C PHE A 40 -6.24 11.63 1.26
N GLU A 41 -5.80 12.88 1.30
CA GLU A 41 -4.48 13.27 0.82
C GLU A 41 -3.42 12.93 1.88
N ALA A 42 -2.31 12.37 1.41
CA ALA A 42 -1.11 12.11 2.16
C ALA A 42 0.01 12.97 1.57
N TYR A 43 0.64 13.77 2.43
CA TYR A 43 1.85 14.50 2.09
C TYR A 43 3.02 13.52 2.23
N VAL A 44 3.35 12.86 1.13
CA VAL A 44 4.49 11.95 0.99
C VAL A 44 5.14 12.21 -0.34
N GLU A 45 6.45 12.07 -0.41
CA GLU A 45 7.23 12.34 -1.62
C GLU A 45 7.20 11.13 -2.57
N ALA A 46 7.40 11.38 -3.87
CA ALA A 46 7.42 10.32 -4.87
C ALA A 46 8.52 9.27 -4.59
N GLU A 47 9.66 9.73 -4.07
CA GLU A 47 10.78 8.89 -3.65
C GLU A 47 10.39 7.93 -2.52
N GLU A 48 9.51 8.35 -1.61
CA GLU A 48 9.07 7.53 -0.47
C GLU A 48 8.13 6.42 -0.94
N VAL A 49 7.21 6.76 -1.85
CA VAL A 49 6.32 5.78 -2.47
C VAL A 49 7.09 4.81 -3.35
N SER A 50 8.12 5.30 -4.07
CA SER A 50 9.03 4.45 -4.84
C SER A 50 9.82 3.50 -3.94
N ALA A 51 10.41 4.01 -2.84
CA ALA A 51 11.12 3.18 -1.87
C ALA A 51 10.23 2.13 -1.22
N PHE A 52 8.97 2.47 -0.94
CA PHE A 52 7.97 1.53 -0.44
C PHE A 52 7.66 0.41 -1.45
N ALA A 53 7.47 0.75 -2.73
CA ALA A 53 7.24 -0.24 -3.78
C ALA A 53 8.45 -1.16 -3.99
N GLU A 54 9.66 -0.61 -3.98
CA GLU A 54 10.91 -1.36 -4.07
C GLU A 54 11.11 -2.30 -2.87
N LEU A 55 10.76 -1.88 -1.65
CA LEU A 55 10.77 -2.73 -0.47
C LEU A 55 9.82 -3.92 -0.63
N LEU A 56 8.58 -3.67 -1.09
CA LEU A 56 7.61 -4.74 -1.33
C LEU A 56 8.12 -5.72 -2.40
N LEU A 57 8.65 -5.22 -3.53
CA LEU A 57 9.24 -6.06 -4.59
C LEU A 57 10.41 -6.92 -4.07
N ALA A 58 11.33 -6.32 -3.32
CA ALA A 58 12.48 -7.03 -2.78
C ALA A 58 12.07 -8.15 -1.82
N ARG A 59 11.09 -7.89 -0.96
CA ARG A 59 10.59 -8.85 0.04
C ARG A 59 9.76 -9.96 -0.57
N THR A 60 8.91 -9.64 -1.55
CA THR A 60 8.12 -10.62 -2.30
C THR A 60 8.95 -11.40 -3.32
N GLY A 61 10.15 -10.92 -3.64
CA GLY A 61 11.14 -11.57 -4.49
C GLY A 61 11.96 -12.68 -3.83
N ALA A 62 11.89 -12.83 -2.51
CA ALA A 62 12.63 -13.84 -1.77
C ALA A 62 12.15 -15.27 -2.11
N ALA A 63 13.07 -16.24 -2.10
CA ALA A 63 12.74 -17.64 -2.36
C ALA A 63 11.74 -18.21 -1.35
N GLU A 64 11.80 -17.72 -0.11
CA GLU A 64 10.84 -18.00 0.96
C GLU A 64 10.37 -16.65 1.51
N PRO A 65 9.14 -16.22 1.17
CA PRO A 65 8.56 -15.01 1.74
C PRO A 65 8.42 -15.17 3.26
N GLU A 66 8.89 -14.18 4.01
CA GLU A 66 8.71 -14.10 5.47
C GLU A 66 7.73 -13.00 5.82
N ALA A 67 7.16 -13.04 7.03
CA ALA A 67 6.36 -11.94 7.53
C ALA A 67 7.23 -10.69 7.74
N PHE A 68 6.74 -9.52 7.31
CA PHE A 68 7.46 -8.27 7.47
C PHE A 68 6.50 -7.10 7.63
N ARG A 69 7.06 -5.93 7.97
CA ARG A 69 6.32 -4.67 8.00
C ARG A 69 6.88 -3.72 6.96
N ALA A 70 6.00 -2.96 6.35
CA ALA A 70 6.32 -1.89 5.43
C ALA A 70 5.47 -0.67 5.76
N GLU A 71 6.01 0.51 5.54
CA GLU A 71 5.27 1.75 5.74
C GLU A 71 5.72 2.81 4.73
N VAL A 72 4.78 3.66 4.36
CA VAL A 72 5.07 4.93 3.69
C VAL A 72 5.18 5.99 4.79
N SER A 73 6.25 6.77 4.81
CA SER A 73 6.49 7.78 5.86
C SER A 73 7.16 9.01 5.29
N GLU A 74 6.80 10.20 5.79
CA GLU A 74 7.60 11.44 5.74
C GLU A 74 8.30 11.75 7.09
N GLY A 75 8.22 10.82 8.04
CA GLY A 75 8.47 11.08 9.46
C GLY A 75 7.20 11.48 10.21
N ARG A 76 7.13 11.08 11.50
CA ARG A 76 6.07 11.24 12.53
C ARG A 76 4.60 11.04 12.15
N GLY A 77 4.24 10.89 10.89
CA GLY A 77 2.88 10.65 10.45
C GLY A 77 2.83 9.70 9.28
N ASN A 78 2.74 8.41 9.57
CA ASN A 78 2.80 7.36 8.56
C ASN A 78 1.39 7.11 8.02
N PRO A 79 1.05 7.56 6.78
CA PRO A 79 -0.30 7.44 6.25
C PRO A 79 -0.72 6.00 5.98
N LEU A 80 0.24 5.11 5.71
CA LEU A 80 0.02 3.71 5.39
C LEU A 80 1.06 2.81 6.07
N ARG A 81 0.59 1.90 6.93
CA ARG A 81 1.40 0.79 7.46
C ARG A 81 0.80 -0.54 7.03
N LEU A 82 1.67 -1.47 6.67
CA LEU A 82 1.35 -2.85 6.34
C LEU A 82 2.09 -3.79 7.29
N ALA A 83 1.38 -4.76 7.87
CA ALA A 83 1.96 -6.03 8.25
C ALA A 83 1.63 -7.04 7.14
N VAL A 84 2.66 -7.62 6.54
CA VAL A 84 2.55 -8.55 5.42
C VAL A 84 2.83 -9.95 5.95
N ILE A 85 1.94 -10.89 5.65
CA ILE A 85 1.97 -12.24 6.19
C ILE A 85 1.85 -13.22 5.02
N PRO A 86 2.88 -14.03 4.75
CA PRO A 86 2.78 -15.14 3.81
C PRO A 86 1.71 -16.14 4.24
N VAL A 87 0.84 -16.52 3.31
CA VAL A 87 -0.20 -17.53 3.49
C VAL A 87 -0.13 -18.53 2.33
N ASP A 88 -0.91 -19.60 2.40
CA ASP A 88 -0.99 -20.62 1.34
C ASP A 88 0.38 -21.16 0.90
N GLY A 89 1.24 -21.48 1.87
CA GLY A 89 2.59 -22.00 1.59
C GLY A 89 3.55 -20.99 0.94
N GLY A 90 3.22 -19.70 0.96
CA GLY A 90 4.03 -18.63 0.38
C GLY A 90 3.59 -18.20 -1.02
N GLU A 91 2.53 -18.79 -1.58
CA GLU A 91 2.00 -18.43 -2.90
C GLU A 91 1.08 -17.19 -2.86
N ALA A 92 0.64 -16.79 -1.67
CA ALA A 92 -0.19 -15.61 -1.46
C ALA A 92 0.21 -14.86 -0.19
N LEU A 93 -0.26 -13.61 -0.07
CA LEU A 93 -0.01 -12.74 1.07
C LEU A 93 -1.33 -12.23 1.66
N ALA A 94 -1.43 -12.22 2.98
CA ALA A 94 -2.41 -11.46 3.72
C ALA A 94 -1.77 -10.16 4.26
N PHE A 95 -2.58 -9.12 4.41
CA PHE A 95 -2.13 -7.82 4.89
C PHE A 95 -3.01 -7.38 6.05
N VAL A 96 -2.38 -6.86 7.10
CA VAL A 96 -3.04 -5.98 8.07
C VAL A 96 -2.60 -4.56 7.74
N VAL A 97 -3.55 -3.76 7.30
CA VAL A 97 -3.38 -2.38 6.88
C VAL A 97 -3.81 -1.46 8.02
N ARG A 98 -2.99 -0.47 8.32
CA ARG A 98 -3.36 0.67 9.16
C ARG A 98 -3.22 1.95 8.37
N LEU A 99 -4.31 2.70 8.28
CA LEU A 99 -4.34 4.03 7.68
C LEU A 99 -4.47 5.09 8.77
N THR A 100 -3.64 6.12 8.65
CA THR A 100 -3.66 7.28 9.55
C THR A 100 -3.93 8.52 8.69
N PRO A 101 -5.19 9.01 8.62
CA PRO A 101 -5.52 10.21 7.87
C PRO A 101 -4.63 11.39 8.29
N MET A 102 -4.09 12.11 7.31
CA MET A 102 -3.18 13.25 7.52
C MET A 102 -1.92 12.94 8.35
N GLY A 103 -1.59 11.66 8.57
CA GLY A 103 -0.43 11.26 9.37
C GLY A 103 -0.50 11.66 10.85
N HIS A 104 -1.65 12.06 11.38
CA HIS A 104 -1.73 12.45 12.80
C HIS A 104 -2.00 11.23 13.67
N ASP A 105 -0.99 10.76 14.42
CA ASP A 105 -1.11 9.62 15.36
C ASP A 105 -2.18 9.82 16.47
N GLU A 106 -2.67 11.05 16.66
CA GLU A 106 -3.77 11.39 17.59
C GLU A 106 -5.17 11.25 16.96
N THR A 107 -5.25 10.92 15.66
CA THR A 107 -6.53 10.74 14.94
C THR A 107 -7.00 9.29 14.95
N ASN A 108 -8.28 9.08 14.62
CA ASN A 108 -8.84 7.75 14.44
C ASN A 108 -8.15 7.07 13.25
N HIS A 109 -7.52 5.92 13.51
CA HIS A 109 -6.95 5.09 12.47
C HIS A 109 -7.99 4.11 11.93
N LEU A 110 -7.85 3.75 10.65
CA LEU A 110 -8.59 2.64 10.06
C LEU A 110 -7.67 1.42 10.00
N ASP A 111 -8.06 0.34 10.67
CA ASP A 111 -7.42 -0.96 10.54
C ASP A 111 -8.26 -1.85 9.61
N MET A 112 -7.60 -2.55 8.69
CA MET A 112 -8.25 -3.40 7.69
C MET A 112 -7.41 -4.64 7.41
N GLU A 113 -8.07 -5.78 7.20
CA GLU A 113 -7.44 -7.00 6.73
C GLU A 113 -7.70 -7.17 5.23
N ILE A 114 -6.65 -7.43 4.45
CA ILE A 114 -6.73 -7.67 3.01
C ILE A 114 -6.16 -9.05 2.69
N GLY A 115 -6.83 -9.78 1.81
CA GLY A 115 -6.30 -10.97 1.16
C GLY A 115 -7.08 -12.24 1.47
N PRO A 116 -6.57 -13.41 1.02
CA PRO A 116 -5.26 -13.60 0.38
C PRO A 116 -5.11 -12.88 -0.97
N VAL A 117 -3.95 -12.28 -1.22
CA VAL A 117 -3.57 -11.68 -2.51
C VAL A 117 -2.52 -12.58 -3.17
N PRO A 118 -2.75 -13.08 -4.40
CA PRO A 118 -1.77 -13.89 -5.11
C PRO A 118 -0.43 -13.17 -5.29
N LEU A 119 0.68 -13.84 -4.95
CA LEU A 119 2.02 -13.24 -4.97
C LEU A 119 2.39 -12.75 -6.38
N ASP A 120 2.13 -13.56 -7.41
CA ASP A 120 2.45 -13.23 -8.80
C ASP A 120 1.69 -11.98 -9.28
N GLY A 121 0.41 -11.88 -8.91
CA GLY A 121 -0.42 -10.72 -9.27
C GLY A 121 0.08 -9.45 -8.60
N LEU A 122 0.42 -9.51 -7.32
CA LEU A 122 0.98 -8.37 -6.60
C LEU A 122 2.34 -7.94 -7.18
N ARG A 123 3.21 -8.90 -7.52
CA ARG A 123 4.51 -8.58 -8.14
C ARG A 123 4.35 -7.90 -9.48
N ALA A 124 3.41 -8.36 -10.31
CA ALA A 124 3.11 -7.72 -11.58
C ALA A 124 2.61 -6.28 -11.39
N GLU A 125 1.70 -6.06 -10.44
CA GLU A 125 1.20 -4.72 -10.09
C GLU A 125 2.33 -3.79 -9.62
N LEU A 126 3.19 -4.27 -8.71
CA LEU A 126 4.33 -3.49 -8.21
C LEU A 126 5.35 -3.16 -9.30
N GLU A 127 5.66 -4.13 -10.18
CA GLU A 127 6.57 -3.90 -11.30
C GLU A 127 6.01 -2.91 -12.31
N GLN A 128 4.70 -2.95 -12.55
CA GLN A 128 4.02 -1.99 -13.42
C GLN A 128 4.03 -0.60 -12.78
N PHE A 129 3.64 -0.49 -11.51
CA PHE A 129 3.66 0.75 -10.77
C PHE A 129 5.04 1.41 -10.76
N ARG A 130 6.11 0.62 -10.56
CA ARG A 130 7.49 1.12 -10.64
C ARG A 130 7.82 1.73 -12.01
N LYS A 131 7.37 1.12 -13.10
CA LYS A 131 7.59 1.65 -14.45
C LYS A 131 6.82 2.93 -14.69
N ASP A 132 5.62 3.04 -14.13
CA ASP A 132 4.78 4.23 -14.27
C ASP A 132 5.28 5.42 -13.44
N LEU A 133 6.08 5.17 -12.41
CA LEU A 133 6.74 6.21 -11.59
C LEU A 133 8.03 6.79 -12.20
N ALA A 134 8.64 6.10 -13.17
CA ALA A 134 9.92 6.46 -13.79
C ALA A 134 9.77 7.38 -15.01
#